data_AF-A0A3N5M9M0-F1
#
_entry.id   AF-A0A3N5M9M0-F1
#
_cell.length_a   1.000
_cell.length_b   1.000
_cell.length_c   1.000
_cell.angle_alpha   90.00
_cell.angle_beta   90.00
_cell.angle_gamma   90.00
#
_symmetry.space_group_name_H-M   'P 1'
#
loop_
_entity.id
_entity.type
_entity.pdbx_description
1 polymer ?
#
loop_
_entity_poly.entity_id
_entity_poly.type
_entity_poly.pdbx_seq_one_letter_code
_entity_poly.pdbx_strand_id
1 'polypeptide(L)'
;MATKKTEAPEKTVDSILGQIIDEWYERVSPYYVTLEQVRENPEVRKEEELKRFHDEKGHRIKFDKDALDFTYGLRSIWASHIIIEVSVNNKVENFDYADFQERLLAHYEKTGKQNVPSPYELRSHSFREILHFEPNLREAFTVEKRGDKADIMRLSFHLNEQFVDKITAHPQASKKLIEDYCVSPFRTVYATVYRRAK
;
A
#
# COMPACT_ATOMS: atom_id res chain seq x y z
N MET A 1 -20.35 -11.03 -31.22
CA MET A 1 -19.18 -10.52 -30.47
C MET A 1 -19.64 -10.22 -29.06
N ALA A 2 -19.12 -10.94 -28.05
CA ALA A 2 -19.41 -10.62 -26.66
C ALA A 2 -18.71 -9.30 -26.33
N THR A 3 -19.48 -8.24 -26.09
CA THR A 3 -18.98 -7.02 -25.47
C THR A 3 -18.45 -7.41 -24.08
N LYS A 4 -17.13 -7.50 -23.93
CA LYS A 4 -16.49 -7.54 -22.61
C LYS A 4 -17.05 -6.35 -21.84
N LYS A 5 -17.86 -6.58 -20.81
CA LYS A 5 -18.22 -5.54 -19.84
C LYS A 5 -16.90 -5.03 -19.27
N THR A 6 -16.54 -3.79 -19.59
CA THR A 6 -15.45 -3.11 -18.92
C THR A 6 -15.82 -3.05 -17.44
N GLU A 7 -14.98 -3.64 -16.60
CA GLU A 7 -15.18 -3.60 -15.17
C GLU A 7 -15.07 -2.14 -14.70
N ALA A 8 -15.84 -1.78 -13.68
CA ALA A 8 -15.88 -0.40 -13.23
C ALA A 8 -14.50 0.01 -12.67
N PRO A 9 -14.00 1.22 -12.94
CA PRO A 9 -12.63 1.62 -12.62
C PRO A 9 -12.20 1.37 -11.16
N GLU A 10 -13.12 1.59 -10.23
CA GLU A 10 -12.92 1.37 -8.80
C GLU A 10 -12.61 -0.10 -8.49
N LYS A 11 -13.31 -1.04 -9.13
CA LYS A 11 -13.08 -2.48 -8.96
C LYS A 11 -11.75 -2.92 -9.55
N THR A 12 -11.36 -2.33 -10.69
CA THR A 12 -10.06 -2.62 -11.28
C THR A 12 -8.93 -2.11 -10.40
N VAL A 13 -9.04 -0.91 -9.84
CA VAL A 13 -8.04 -0.38 -8.88
C VAL A 13 -8.02 -1.23 -7.61
N ASP A 14 -9.17 -1.58 -7.05
CA ASP A 14 -9.26 -2.46 -5.89
C ASP A 14 -8.58 -3.81 -6.14
N SER A 15 -8.87 -4.45 -7.29
CA SER A 15 -8.22 -5.69 -7.71
C SER A 15 -6.70 -5.56 -7.81
N ILE A 16 -6.20 -4.44 -8.35
CA ILE A 16 -4.75 -4.16 -8.40
C ILE A 16 -4.16 -4.10 -6.99
N LEU A 17 -4.81 -3.40 -6.05
CA LEU A 17 -4.34 -3.31 -4.67
C LEU A 17 -4.34 -4.67 -3.97
N GLY A 18 -5.36 -5.50 -4.23
CA GLY A 18 -5.41 -6.89 -3.78
C GLY A 18 -4.23 -7.71 -4.29
N GLN A 19 -3.93 -7.64 -5.59
CA GLN A 19 -2.79 -8.33 -6.19
C GLN A 19 -1.44 -7.92 -5.58
N ILE A 20 -1.26 -6.65 -5.23
CA ILE A 20 -0.03 -6.19 -4.56
C ILE A 20 0.13 -6.88 -3.19
N ILE A 21 -0.96 -7.02 -2.43
CA ILE A 21 -0.94 -7.72 -1.14
C ILE A 21 -0.68 -9.22 -1.33
N ASP A 22 -1.32 -9.85 -2.30
CA ASP A 22 -1.13 -11.28 -2.60
C ASP A 22 0.31 -11.59 -3.00
N GLU A 23 0.87 -10.83 -3.95
CA GLU A 23 2.25 -11.01 -4.40
C GLU A 23 3.26 -10.73 -3.28
N TRP A 24 2.96 -9.76 -2.41
CA TRP A 24 3.78 -9.55 -1.23
C TRP A 24 3.68 -10.74 -0.27
N TYR A 25 2.48 -11.21 0.04
CA TYR A 25 2.26 -12.39 0.90
C TYR A 25 3.02 -13.60 0.37
N GLU A 26 2.87 -13.95 -0.91
CA GLU A 26 3.55 -15.08 -1.55
C GLU A 26 5.08 -14.96 -1.48
N ARG A 27 5.62 -13.76 -1.70
CA ARG A 27 7.07 -13.52 -1.65
C ARG A 27 7.66 -13.71 -0.25
N VAL A 28 6.90 -13.45 0.80
CA VAL A 28 7.41 -13.49 2.19
C VAL A 28 6.95 -14.72 2.97
N SER A 29 5.86 -15.38 2.57
CA SER A 29 5.31 -16.55 3.26
C SER A 29 6.31 -17.68 3.54
N PRO A 30 7.35 -17.95 2.73
CA PRO A 30 8.33 -18.98 3.08
C PRO A 30 9.13 -18.71 4.37
N TYR A 31 9.13 -17.47 4.87
CA TYR A 31 9.87 -17.05 6.07
C TYR A 31 9.01 -16.99 7.35
N TYR A 32 7.71 -17.29 7.26
CA TYR A 32 6.75 -17.16 8.36
C TYR A 32 5.87 -18.40 8.45
N VAL A 33 5.29 -18.62 9.63
CA VAL A 33 4.21 -19.60 9.81
C VAL A 33 2.90 -19.02 9.25
N THR A 34 2.31 -19.70 8.27
CA THR A 34 1.02 -19.31 7.69
C THR A 34 -0.11 -20.28 8.02
N LEU A 35 -1.37 -19.83 7.85
CA LEU A 35 -2.54 -20.67 8.03
C LEU A 35 -2.54 -21.89 7.10
N GLU A 36 -2.08 -21.73 5.86
CA GLU A 36 -1.97 -22.83 4.91
C GLU A 36 -1.00 -23.91 5.41
N GLN A 37 0.17 -23.52 5.92
CA GLN A 37 1.15 -24.45 6.49
C GLN A 37 0.63 -25.16 7.74
N VAL A 38 -0.06 -24.43 8.63
CA VAL A 38 -0.66 -25.02 9.85
C VAL A 38 -1.75 -26.03 9.48
N ARG A 39 -2.55 -25.76 8.43
CA ARG A 39 -3.58 -26.70 7.94
C ARG A 39 -2.99 -27.94 7.29
N GLU A 40 -1.91 -27.78 6.51
CA GLU A 40 -1.23 -28.90 5.85
C GLU A 40 -0.45 -29.77 6.84
N ASN A 41 -0.02 -29.19 7.97
CA ASN A 41 0.75 -29.90 8.98
C ASN A 41 0.29 -29.56 10.41
N PRO A 42 -0.85 -30.14 10.87
CA PRO A 42 -1.47 -29.79 12.15
C PRO A 42 -0.61 -30.08 13.39
N GLU A 43 0.46 -30.86 13.26
CA GLU A 43 1.44 -31.10 14.34
C GLU A 43 2.32 -29.87 14.61
N VAL A 44 2.38 -28.91 13.68
CA VAL A 44 3.01 -27.60 13.88
C VAL A 44 2.11 -26.77 14.78
N ARG A 45 2.28 -26.94 16.10
CA ARG A 45 1.67 -26.08 17.14
C ARG A 45 2.34 -24.70 17.20
N LYS A 46 2.39 -23.99 16.08
CA LYS A 46 2.88 -22.61 16.05
C LYS A 46 1.71 -21.67 15.73
N GLU A 47 1.71 -20.53 16.39
CA GLU A 47 0.78 -19.46 16.07
C GLU A 47 1.08 -18.91 14.67
N GLU A 48 0.04 -18.46 13.97
CA GLU A 48 0.18 -17.85 12.64
C GLU A 48 0.94 -16.52 12.75
N GLU A 49 2.10 -16.45 12.11
CA GLU A 49 2.98 -15.28 12.10
C GLU A 49 2.69 -14.32 10.93
N LEU A 50 1.99 -14.80 9.90
CA LEU A 50 1.65 -14.04 8.70
C LEU A 50 0.21 -14.30 8.26
N LYS A 51 -0.55 -13.22 8.06
CA LYS A 51 -1.95 -13.29 7.60
C LYS A 51 -2.20 -12.29 6.49
N ARG A 52 -3.08 -12.63 5.53
CA ARG A 52 -3.62 -11.69 4.53
C ARG A 52 -5.14 -11.60 4.64
N PHE A 53 -5.68 -10.44 4.30
CA PHE A 53 -7.11 -10.13 4.37
C PHE A 53 -7.55 -9.37 3.12
N HIS A 54 -8.70 -9.73 2.56
CA HIS A 54 -9.39 -8.99 1.51
C HIS A 54 -10.85 -8.88 1.93
N ASP A 55 -11.25 -7.70 2.42
CA ASP A 55 -12.61 -7.44 2.89
C ASP A 55 -13.00 -5.97 2.66
N GLU A 56 -14.15 -5.57 3.19
CA GLU A 56 -14.70 -4.21 3.04
C GLU A 56 -13.78 -3.11 3.61
N LYS A 57 -12.82 -3.46 4.48
CA LYS A 57 -11.83 -2.53 5.02
C LYS A 57 -10.58 -2.44 4.14
N GLY A 58 -10.57 -3.09 2.97
CA GLY A 58 -9.48 -3.13 2.00
C GLY A 58 -8.64 -4.42 2.08
N HIS A 59 -7.44 -4.35 1.52
CA HIS A 59 -6.49 -5.45 1.44
C HIS A 59 -5.37 -5.25 2.45
N ARG A 60 -5.08 -6.26 3.26
CA ARG A 60 -4.11 -6.12 4.36
C ARG A 60 -3.22 -7.32 4.49
N ILE A 61 -2.01 -7.08 4.98
CA ILE A 61 -1.05 -8.11 5.39
C ILE A 61 -0.61 -7.81 6.82
N LYS A 62 -0.79 -8.78 7.73
CA LYS A 62 -0.39 -8.69 9.14
C LYS A 62 0.84 -9.56 9.36
N PHE A 63 1.85 -8.96 9.99
CA PHE A 63 3.05 -9.63 10.51
C PHE A 63 2.94 -9.70 12.03
N ASP A 64 3.21 -10.88 12.57
CA ASP A 64 3.17 -11.17 13.99
C ASP A 64 4.30 -12.16 14.34
N LYS A 65 5.53 -11.66 14.35
CA LYS A 65 6.73 -12.48 14.55
C LYS A 65 7.73 -11.79 15.46
N ASP A 66 8.11 -12.45 16.55
CA ASP A 66 9.01 -11.90 17.57
C ASP A 66 8.52 -10.52 18.07
N ALA A 67 9.31 -9.46 17.89
CA ALA A 67 8.94 -8.08 18.24
C ALA A 67 8.32 -7.30 17.07
N LEU A 68 8.01 -7.96 15.95
CA LEU A 68 7.45 -7.37 14.75
C LEU A 68 5.93 -7.63 14.70
N ASP A 69 5.15 -6.70 15.28
CA ASP A 69 3.69 -6.70 15.22
C ASP A 69 3.20 -5.44 14.50
N PHE A 70 2.88 -5.59 13.21
CA PHE A 70 2.26 -4.51 12.44
C PHE A 70 1.35 -5.07 11.35
N THR A 71 0.37 -4.27 10.94
CA THR A 71 -0.49 -4.57 9.79
C THR A 71 -0.32 -3.49 8.74
N TYR A 72 0.01 -3.89 7.52
CA TYR A 72 0.01 -3.00 6.37
C TYR A 72 -1.30 -3.13 5.60
N GLY A 73 -1.85 -2.02 5.13
CA GLY A 73 -3.11 -1.97 4.41
C GLY A 73 -3.06 -1.13 3.14
N LEU A 74 -3.79 -1.61 2.13
CA LEU A 74 -4.11 -0.91 0.90
C LEU A 74 -5.61 -0.87 0.73
N ARG A 75 -6.15 0.29 0.40
CA ARG A 75 -7.58 0.45 0.17
C ARG A 75 -7.84 1.42 -0.97
N SER A 76 -8.81 1.09 -1.81
CA SER A 76 -9.41 2.06 -2.73
C SER A 76 -10.61 2.72 -2.02
N ILE A 77 -10.70 4.05 -2.08
CA ILE A 77 -11.85 4.80 -1.58
C ILE A 77 -12.47 5.50 -2.78
N TRP A 78 -13.78 5.29 -2.94
CA TRP A 78 -14.55 5.91 -4.01
C TRP A 78 -15.50 6.95 -3.41
N ALA A 79 -15.31 8.21 -3.80
CA ALA A 79 -16.24 9.30 -3.52
C ALA A 79 -16.54 10.02 -4.84
N SER A 80 -16.00 11.22 -5.03
CA SER A 80 -15.99 11.92 -6.33
C SER A 80 -14.83 11.50 -7.23
N HIS A 81 -13.73 11.02 -6.65
CA HIS A 81 -12.52 10.56 -7.31
C HIS A 81 -12.02 9.24 -6.68
N ILE A 82 -11.09 8.54 -7.33
CA ILE A 82 -10.42 7.36 -6.75
C ILE A 82 -9.30 7.84 -5.84
N ILE A 83 -9.35 7.44 -4.57
CA ILE A 83 -8.24 7.58 -3.63
C ILE A 83 -7.63 6.21 -3.39
N ILE A 84 -6.30 6.11 -3.51
CA ILE A 84 -5.53 4.97 -3.04
C ILE A 84 -4.97 5.33 -1.67
N GLU A 85 -5.40 4.63 -0.63
CA GLU A 85 -4.88 4.77 0.73
C GLU A 85 -3.87 3.66 1.01
N VAL A 86 -2.71 4.09 1.50
CA VAL A 86 -1.69 3.22 2.09
C VAL A 86 -1.71 3.42 3.61
N SER A 87 -1.73 2.34 4.39
CA SER A 87 -1.77 2.44 5.84
C SER A 87 -0.88 1.43 6.56
N VAL A 88 -0.45 1.79 7.77
CA VAL A 88 0.21 0.88 8.72
C VAL A 88 -0.39 1.06 10.10
N ASN A 89 -0.84 -0.05 10.69
CA ASN A 89 -1.12 -0.15 12.12
C ASN A 89 0.20 -0.45 12.83
N ASN A 90 0.76 0.55 13.49
CA ASN A 90 2.06 0.52 14.14
C ASN A 90 1.92 0.29 15.65
N LYS A 91 2.56 -0.76 16.18
CA LYS A 91 2.71 -0.98 17.63
C LYS A 91 4.13 -0.78 18.14
N VAL A 92 5.02 -0.27 17.30
CA VAL A 92 6.42 -0.05 17.67
C VAL A 92 6.51 1.12 18.66
N GLU A 93 7.04 0.84 19.85
CA GLU A 93 7.31 1.86 20.86
C GLU A 93 8.34 2.88 20.36
N ASN A 94 8.14 4.15 20.73
CA ASN A 94 9.06 5.26 20.38
C ASN A 94 9.32 5.43 18.88
N PHE A 95 8.40 5.03 18.01
CA PHE A 95 8.53 5.25 16.57
C PHE A 95 8.54 6.76 16.23
N ASP A 96 9.54 7.20 15.47
CA ASP A 96 9.71 8.61 15.09
C ASP A 96 8.83 8.96 13.88
N TYR A 97 7.59 9.35 14.16
CA TYR A 97 6.63 9.79 13.14
C TYR A 97 7.08 11.04 12.37
N ALA A 98 7.89 11.91 12.98
CA ALA A 98 8.37 13.12 12.32
C ALA A 98 9.47 12.79 11.30
N ASP A 99 10.46 11.96 11.66
CA ASP A 99 11.47 11.47 10.71
C ASP A 99 10.81 10.65 9.59
N PHE A 100 9.78 9.86 9.91
CA PHE A 100 9.01 9.14 8.90
C PHE A 100 8.34 10.10 7.89
N GLN A 101 7.63 11.12 8.37
CA GLN A 101 6.96 12.10 7.50
C GLN A 101 7.96 12.89 6.65
N GLU A 102 9.04 13.41 7.24
CA GLU A 102 10.04 14.21 6.52
C GLU A 102 10.78 13.39 5.44
N ARG A 103 11.03 12.10 5.68
CA ARG A 103 11.58 11.20 4.67
C ARG A 103 10.61 10.93 3.51
N LEU A 104 9.32 10.76 3.80
CA LEU A 104 8.31 10.64 2.75
C LEU A 104 8.22 11.92 1.94
N LEU A 105 8.21 13.09 2.59
CA LEU A 105 8.24 14.39 1.92
C LEU A 105 9.44 14.50 0.96
N ALA A 106 10.64 14.24 1.45
CA ALA A 106 11.85 14.27 0.63
C ALA A 106 11.81 13.27 -0.54
N HIS A 107 11.25 12.08 -0.32
CA HIS A 107 11.07 11.09 -1.39
C HIS A 107 10.15 11.62 -2.49
N TYR A 108 8.94 12.07 -2.13
CA TYR A 108 7.92 12.47 -3.09
C TYR A 108 8.21 13.80 -3.78
N GLU A 109 8.92 14.73 -3.13
CA GLU A 109 9.42 15.95 -3.78
C GLU A 109 10.38 15.67 -4.94
N LYS A 110 11.12 14.56 -4.87
CA LYS A 110 12.07 14.13 -5.89
C LYS A 110 11.41 13.20 -6.91
N THR A 111 10.86 12.07 -6.44
CA THR A 111 10.30 11.02 -7.30
C THR A 111 9.03 11.50 -7.99
N GLY A 112 8.21 12.32 -7.34
CA GLY A 112 6.95 12.83 -7.89
C GLY A 112 7.13 13.65 -9.18
N LYS A 113 8.31 14.26 -9.39
CA LYS A 113 8.65 15.04 -10.59
C LYS A 113 9.14 14.16 -11.75
N GLN A 114 9.44 12.89 -11.51
CA GLN A 114 9.92 11.98 -12.54
C GLN A 114 8.76 11.42 -13.35
N ASN A 115 9.00 11.21 -14.64
CA ASN A 115 8.04 10.55 -15.52
C ASN A 115 7.85 9.08 -15.15
N VAL A 116 6.62 8.59 -15.30
CA VAL A 116 6.34 7.19 -15.02
C VAL A 116 6.94 6.29 -16.10
N PRO A 117 7.48 5.11 -15.75
CA PRO A 117 8.10 4.22 -16.73
C PRO A 117 7.07 3.41 -17.56
N SER A 118 5.85 3.25 -17.05
CA SER A 118 4.76 2.48 -17.67
C SER A 118 3.42 2.81 -17.01
N PRO A 119 2.27 2.59 -17.68
CA PRO A 119 2.10 2.18 -19.09
C PRO A 119 2.59 3.24 -20.10
N TYR A 120 2.74 2.86 -21.38
CA TYR A 120 3.36 3.70 -22.42
C TYR A 120 2.65 5.06 -22.55
N GLU A 121 1.32 5.05 -22.48
CA GLU A 121 0.42 6.19 -22.60
C GLU A 121 0.54 7.20 -21.45
N LEU A 122 1.21 6.81 -20.35
CA LEU A 122 1.46 7.68 -19.21
C LEU A 122 2.91 8.18 -19.16
N ARG A 123 3.83 7.68 -19.99
CA ARG A 123 5.27 8.01 -19.91
C ARG A 123 5.63 9.48 -20.10
N SER A 124 4.76 10.27 -20.72
CA SER A 124 4.93 11.72 -20.85
C SER A 124 4.55 12.49 -19.59
N HIS A 125 3.96 11.82 -18.59
CA HIS A 125 3.48 12.42 -17.35
C HIS A 125 4.32 11.98 -16.16
N SER A 126 4.47 12.90 -15.22
CA SER A 126 5.11 12.65 -13.94
C SER A 126 4.21 11.85 -12.99
N PHE A 127 4.82 11.16 -12.03
CA PHE A 127 4.07 10.44 -11.00
C PHE A 127 3.05 11.34 -10.30
N ARG A 128 3.44 12.58 -9.96
CA ARG A 128 2.56 13.53 -9.26
C ARG A 128 1.40 14.06 -10.12
N GLU A 129 1.47 13.99 -11.45
CA GLU A 129 0.33 14.36 -12.31
C GLU A 129 -0.75 13.29 -12.28
N ILE A 130 -0.35 12.03 -12.14
CA ILE A 130 -1.23 10.86 -12.16
C ILE A 130 -1.75 10.58 -10.74
N LEU A 131 -0.86 10.52 -9.77
CA LEU A 131 -1.11 10.24 -8.35
C LEU A 131 -0.67 11.45 -7.53
N HIS A 132 -1.61 12.34 -7.24
CA HIS A 132 -1.35 13.59 -6.54
C HIS A 132 -1.80 13.53 -5.08
N PHE A 133 -1.33 14.49 -4.29
CA PHE A 133 -1.78 14.68 -2.91
C PHE A 133 -2.72 15.88 -2.87
N GLU A 134 -3.87 15.74 -2.22
CA GLU A 134 -4.83 16.83 -2.07
C GLU A 134 -5.06 17.13 -0.57
N PRO A 135 -4.91 18.39 -0.13
CA PRO A 135 -4.41 19.55 -0.89
C PRO A 135 -2.89 19.54 -1.08
N ASN A 136 -2.15 18.80 -0.25
CA ASN A 136 -0.70 18.62 -0.36
C ASN A 136 -0.22 17.40 0.44
N LEU A 137 1.05 17.00 0.27
CA LEU A 137 1.62 15.82 0.93
C LEU A 137 1.64 15.91 2.47
N ARG A 138 1.85 17.10 3.05
CA ARG A 138 1.88 17.25 4.51
C ARG A 138 0.53 16.92 5.13
N GLU A 139 -0.55 17.28 4.45
CA GLU A 139 -1.93 17.04 4.88
C GLU A 139 -2.45 15.65 4.48
N ALA A 140 -1.98 15.10 3.35
CA ALA A 140 -2.34 13.76 2.91
C ALA A 140 -1.76 12.65 3.80
N PHE A 141 -0.68 12.94 4.53
CA PHE A 141 -0.15 12.05 5.56
C PHE A 141 -0.81 12.33 6.91
N THR A 142 -1.42 11.30 7.51
CA THR A 142 -2.07 11.41 8.82
C THR A 142 -1.58 10.33 9.78
N VAL A 143 -1.55 10.69 11.06
CA VAL A 143 -1.24 9.77 12.17
C VAL A 143 -2.37 9.84 13.19
N GLU A 144 -3.07 8.73 13.38
CA GLU A 144 -4.05 8.56 14.43
C GLU A 144 -3.37 7.88 15.62
N LYS A 145 -3.10 8.63 16.69
CA LYS A 145 -2.52 8.08 17.93
C LYS A 145 -3.59 7.42 18.78
N ARG A 146 -3.37 6.16 19.16
CA ARG A 146 -4.35 5.35 19.89
C ARG A 146 -3.65 4.74 21.10
N GLY A 147 -3.68 5.40 22.24
CA GLY A 147 -2.81 5.10 23.38
C GLY A 147 -2.70 3.61 23.79
N ASP A 148 -3.80 2.87 23.81
CA ASP A 148 -3.86 1.44 24.18
C ASP A 148 -3.81 0.48 22.97
N LYS A 149 -3.73 1.00 21.75
CA LYS A 149 -3.85 0.25 20.49
C LYS A 149 -2.69 0.60 19.55
N ALA A 150 -2.65 -0.06 18.40
CA ALA A 150 -1.74 0.34 17.34
C ALA A 150 -2.11 1.75 16.85
N ASP A 151 -1.13 2.64 16.81
CA ASP A 151 -1.23 3.90 16.09
C ASP A 151 -1.44 3.62 14.60
N ILE A 152 -2.18 4.48 13.90
CA ILE A 152 -2.47 4.27 12.48
C ILE A 152 -1.88 5.40 11.66
N MET A 153 -0.91 5.06 10.82
CA MET A 153 -0.36 5.97 9.81
C MET A 153 -1.09 5.74 8.49
N ARG A 154 -1.48 6.81 7.81
CA ARG A 154 -2.14 6.74 6.50
C ARG A 154 -1.53 7.76 5.54
N LEU A 155 -1.43 7.39 4.27
CA LEU A 155 -1.08 8.28 3.17
C LEU A 155 -2.04 8.05 2.01
N SER A 156 -2.72 9.12 1.60
CA SER A 156 -3.73 9.09 0.54
C SER A 156 -3.21 9.69 -0.75
N PHE A 157 -3.43 8.98 -1.86
CA PHE A 157 -3.08 9.39 -3.22
C PHE A 157 -4.36 9.53 -4.04
N HIS A 158 -4.57 10.72 -4.58
CA HIS A 158 -5.69 11.01 -5.47
C HIS A 158 -5.27 10.63 -6.88
N LEU A 159 -5.98 9.68 -7.48
CA LEU A 159 -5.81 9.36 -8.88
C LEU A 159 -6.54 10.42 -9.71
N ASN A 160 -5.78 11.14 -10.52
CA ASN A 160 -6.33 12.15 -11.40
C ASN A 160 -7.26 11.50 -12.44
N GLU A 161 -8.50 11.97 -12.49
CA GLU A 161 -9.60 11.44 -13.31
C GLU A 161 -9.22 11.31 -14.79
N GLN A 162 -8.38 12.23 -15.31
CA GLN A 162 -7.91 12.22 -16.70
C GLN A 162 -7.09 10.97 -17.06
N PHE A 163 -6.57 10.24 -16.07
CA PHE A 163 -5.72 9.07 -16.26
C PHE A 163 -6.38 7.76 -15.81
N VAL A 164 -7.59 7.79 -15.25
CA VAL A 164 -8.29 6.61 -14.74
C VAL A 164 -8.42 5.54 -15.83
N ASP A 165 -8.90 5.91 -17.02
CA ASP A 165 -9.08 4.96 -18.13
C ASP A 165 -7.76 4.32 -18.59
N LYS A 166 -6.65 5.08 -18.55
CA LYS A 166 -5.33 4.57 -18.92
C LYS A 166 -4.78 3.61 -17.86
N ILE A 167 -5.07 3.88 -16.59
CA ILE A 167 -4.71 3.01 -15.47
C ILE A 167 -5.47 1.69 -15.53
N THR A 168 -6.78 1.73 -15.80
CA THR A 168 -7.64 0.55 -15.83
C THR A 168 -7.45 -0.28 -17.11
N ALA A 169 -7.07 0.35 -18.22
CA ALA A 169 -6.73 -0.35 -19.46
C ALA A 169 -5.49 -1.25 -19.34
N HIS A 170 -4.55 -0.94 -18.43
CA HIS A 170 -3.29 -1.66 -18.26
C HIS A 170 -3.03 -2.14 -16.82
N PRO A 171 -3.86 -3.03 -16.25
CA PRO A 171 -3.81 -3.34 -14.82
C PRO A 171 -2.45 -3.80 -14.31
N GLN A 172 -1.70 -4.59 -15.09
CA GLN A 172 -0.38 -5.08 -14.69
C GLN A 172 0.68 -3.98 -14.66
N ALA A 173 0.69 -3.08 -15.65
CA ALA A 173 1.60 -1.94 -15.65
C ALA A 173 1.25 -0.93 -14.54
N SER A 174 -0.05 -0.72 -14.34
CA SER A 174 -0.59 0.16 -13.30
C SER A 174 -0.33 -0.36 -11.89
N LYS A 175 -0.40 -1.68 -11.68
CA LYS A 175 0.01 -2.33 -10.43
C LYS A 175 1.44 -1.97 -10.08
N LYS A 176 2.36 -2.10 -11.04
CA LYS A 176 3.77 -1.74 -10.83
C LYS A 176 3.94 -0.24 -10.53
N LEU A 177 3.22 0.62 -11.24
CA LEU A 177 3.23 2.06 -10.98
C LEU A 177 2.77 2.37 -9.53
N ILE A 178 1.66 1.78 -9.09
CA ILE A 178 1.11 1.97 -7.74
C ILE A 178 2.06 1.36 -6.69
N GLU A 179 2.61 0.17 -6.92
CA GLU A 179 3.56 -0.45 -6.01
C GLU A 179 4.84 0.39 -5.87
N ASP A 180 5.40 0.87 -6.99
CA ASP A 180 6.66 1.62 -7.00
C ASP A 180 6.51 3.02 -6.38
N TYR A 181 5.35 3.67 -6.54
CA TYR A 181 5.15 5.05 -6.07
C TYR A 181 4.38 5.15 -4.75
N CYS A 182 3.33 4.37 -4.52
CA CYS A 182 2.53 4.45 -3.30
C CYS A 182 3.06 3.53 -2.21
N VAL A 183 3.36 2.28 -2.56
CA VAL A 183 3.54 1.21 -1.57
C VAL A 183 4.99 1.10 -1.11
N SER A 184 5.92 0.99 -2.07
CA SER A 184 7.33 0.74 -1.80
C SER A 184 7.98 1.86 -0.97
N PRO A 185 7.78 3.16 -1.27
CA PRO A 185 8.39 4.22 -0.47
C PRO A 185 7.89 4.20 0.98
N PHE A 186 6.59 4.02 1.18
CA PHE A 186 5.99 3.93 2.51
C PHE A 186 6.62 2.80 3.34
N ARG A 187 6.75 1.61 2.74
CA ARG A 187 7.39 0.45 3.38
C ARG A 187 8.87 0.65 3.66
N THR A 188 9.62 1.13 2.68
CA THR A 188 11.07 1.31 2.80
C THR A 188 11.40 2.35 3.85
N VAL A 189 10.71 3.49 3.84
CA VAL A 189 10.92 4.55 4.84
C VAL A 189 10.53 4.05 6.24
N TYR A 190 9.43 3.30 6.36
CA TYR A 190 8.98 2.76 7.65
C TYR A 190 10.05 1.83 8.23
N ALA A 191 10.56 0.89 7.42
CA ALA A 191 11.61 -0.02 7.82
C ALA A 191 12.92 0.73 8.20
N THR A 192 13.26 1.81 7.49
CA THR A 192 14.42 2.64 7.82
C THR A 192 14.27 3.32 9.17
N VAL A 193 13.12 3.92 9.47
CA VAL A 193 12.85 4.58 10.76
C VAL A 193 12.82 3.55 11.89
N TYR A 194 12.13 2.44 11.69
CA TYR A 194 12.06 1.33 12.65
C TYR A 194 13.44 0.84 13.08
N ARG A 195 14.36 0.64 12.13
CA ARG A 195 15.72 0.15 12.42
C ARG A 195 16.60 1.15 13.18
N ARG A 196 16.30 2.45 13.13
CA ARG A 196 17.05 3.49 13.86
C ARG A 196 16.58 3.65 15.30
N ALA A 197 15.34 3.27 15.58
CA ALA A 197 14.76 3.31 16.93
C ALA A 197 15.18 2.10 17.79
N LYS A 198 15.81 1.08 17.19
CA LYS A 198 16.48 -0.02 17.87
C LYS A 198 17.93 0.32 18.18
#